data_AF-A0A955SN61-F1
#
_entry.id   AF-A0A955SN61-F1
#
_cell.length_a   1.000
_cell.length_b   1.000
_cell.length_c   1.000
_cell.angle_alpha   90.00
_cell.angle_beta   90.00
_cell.angle_gamma   90.00
#
_symmetry.space_group_name_H-M   'P 1'
#
loop_
_entity.id
_entity.type
_entity.pdbx_description
1 polymer ?
#
loop_
_entity_poly.entity_id
_entity_poly.type
_entity_poly.pdbx_seq_one_letter_code
_entity_poly.pdbx_strand_id
1 'polypeptide(L)'
;PNVTKEFDGQTIAFCCTNCCAEYSKDPAKFAKELVGSFTYQTLCPVSGKPIDPTVSFELAAGQRVYFCCGNCCAEFAKDPAKYADKVKEQGYKFDFEAKTKAAKAEEPKSEEKPAEQAKAESEESVELPNCVVNSGGKINLAKFVLTDEGPVYFCCDGCKAKYEAEPGKFADSVAEQHKLIAALPKSQVCCPLSGKPCDTQFTAEYDGQKVAFCCGNCCAAFSKDPAAYADKLASAFTLQTVCPVSGKPINPQASLEVSDGVQLYFCCQGCKSEYEKNPEKYKDSLAKQGFQF
;
A
#
# COMPACT_ATOMS: atom_id res chain seq x y z
N PRO A 1 -21.46 12.79 2.54
CA PRO A 1 -22.65 12.60 3.39
C PRO A 1 -23.01 11.11 3.38
N ASN A 2 -22.84 10.40 4.50
CA ASN A 2 -23.08 8.95 4.55
C ASN A 2 -24.59 8.70 4.69
N VAL A 3 -25.25 8.30 3.60
CA VAL A 3 -26.68 7.98 3.56
C VAL A 3 -26.83 6.46 3.59
N THR A 4 -27.69 5.92 4.45
CA THR A 4 -27.94 4.47 4.54
C THR A 4 -29.37 4.14 4.14
N LYS A 5 -29.59 3.01 3.48
CA LYS A 5 -30.93 2.53 3.11
C LYS A 5 -30.98 1.01 3.14
N GLU A 6 -32.09 0.45 3.62
CA GLU A 6 -32.33 -0.99 3.60
C GLU A 6 -32.80 -1.46 2.22
N PHE A 7 -32.20 -2.55 1.73
CA PHE A 7 -32.58 -3.29 0.54
C PHE A 7 -32.44 -4.79 0.81
N ASP A 8 -33.50 -5.58 0.55
CA ASP A 8 -33.51 -7.05 0.74
C ASP A 8 -33.00 -7.54 2.13
N GLY A 9 -33.25 -6.73 3.16
CA GLY A 9 -32.82 -6.98 4.53
C GLY A 9 -31.31 -6.78 4.75
N GLN A 10 -30.66 -5.96 3.92
CA GLN A 10 -29.29 -5.48 4.08
C GLN A 10 -29.28 -3.95 4.15
N THR A 11 -28.54 -3.39 5.10
CA THR A 11 -28.30 -1.94 5.15
C THR A 11 -27.14 -1.57 4.23
N ILE A 12 -27.42 -0.79 3.18
CA ILE A 12 -26.41 -0.33 2.22
C ILE A 12 -26.10 1.13 2.51
N ALA A 13 -24.80 1.45 2.64
CA ALA A 13 -24.30 2.80 2.87
C ALA A 13 -23.78 3.44 1.57
N PHE A 14 -24.16 4.69 1.34
CA PHE A 14 -23.84 5.48 0.16
C PHE A 14 -23.10 6.75 0.55
N CYS A 15 -22.13 7.17 -0.27
CA CYS A 15 -21.31 8.36 -0.02
C CYS A 15 -22.09 9.69 -0.19
N CYS A 16 -23.26 9.65 -0.83
CA CYS A 16 -24.20 10.77 -0.94
C CYS A 16 -25.62 10.29 -1.30
N THR A 17 -26.59 11.23 -1.21
CA THR A 17 -27.99 11.01 -1.61
C THR A 17 -28.14 10.66 -3.08
N ASN A 18 -27.28 11.18 -3.96
CA ASN A 18 -27.35 10.91 -5.39
C ASN A 18 -26.99 9.46 -5.71
N CYS A 19 -25.93 8.91 -5.10
CA CYS A 19 -25.55 7.50 -5.23
C CYS A 19 -26.65 6.56 -4.69
N CYS A 20 -27.28 6.93 -3.57
CA CYS A 20 -28.44 6.20 -3.05
C CYS A 20 -29.63 6.22 -4.04
N ALA A 21 -29.86 7.35 -4.71
CA ALA A 21 -30.95 7.51 -5.67
C ALA A 21 -30.70 6.74 -6.97
N GLU A 22 -29.46 6.73 -7.48
CA GLU A 22 -29.08 5.93 -8.66
C GLU A 22 -29.17 4.44 -8.39
N TYR A 23 -28.66 3.99 -7.24
CA TYR A 23 -28.78 2.60 -6.82
C TYR A 23 -30.25 2.16 -6.69
N SER A 24 -31.10 3.01 -6.11
CA SER A 24 -32.53 2.70 -5.92
C SER A 24 -33.29 2.48 -7.24
N LYS A 25 -32.78 2.99 -8.38
CA LYS A 25 -33.46 2.87 -9.68
C LYS A 25 -33.23 1.53 -10.37
N ASP A 26 -32.07 0.92 -10.15
CA ASP A 26 -31.71 -0.37 -10.74
C ASP A 26 -30.69 -1.12 -9.86
N PRO A 27 -31.14 -1.72 -8.74
CA PRO A 27 -30.25 -2.44 -7.83
C PRO A 27 -29.55 -3.64 -8.48
N ALA A 28 -30.21 -4.29 -9.44
CA ALA A 28 -29.71 -5.48 -10.12
C ALA A 28 -28.47 -5.19 -10.98
N LYS A 29 -28.41 -4.01 -11.61
CA LYS A 29 -27.23 -3.54 -12.35
C LYS A 29 -25.96 -3.49 -11.49
N PHE A 30 -26.12 -3.15 -10.21
CA PHE A 30 -25.01 -3.03 -9.27
C PHE A 30 -24.78 -4.30 -8.45
N ALA A 31 -25.58 -5.36 -8.66
CA ALA A 31 -25.49 -6.59 -7.86
C ALA A 31 -24.11 -7.26 -7.94
N LYS A 32 -23.47 -7.28 -9.12
CA LYS A 32 -22.09 -7.80 -9.27
C LYS A 32 -21.06 -6.94 -8.54
N GLU A 33 -21.26 -5.63 -8.52
CA GLU A 33 -20.38 -4.68 -7.84
C GLU A 33 -20.62 -4.70 -6.34
N LEU A 34 -21.84 -5.02 -5.86
CA LEU A 34 -22.15 -5.27 -4.44
C LEU A 34 -21.53 -6.55 -3.90
N VAL A 35 -21.53 -7.63 -4.69
CA VAL A 35 -20.79 -8.86 -4.34
C VAL A 35 -19.29 -8.57 -4.18
N GLY A 36 -18.77 -7.56 -4.87
CA GLY A 36 -17.39 -7.06 -4.74
C GLY A 36 -17.20 -5.83 -3.83
N SER A 37 -18.25 -5.16 -3.38
CA SER A 37 -18.17 -3.99 -2.50
C SER A 37 -18.54 -4.40 -1.09
N PHE A 38 -17.50 -4.78 -0.37
CA PHE A 38 -17.61 -5.31 0.97
C PHE A 38 -18.01 -4.20 1.95
N THR A 39 -19.08 -4.44 2.68
CA THR A 39 -19.31 -3.80 3.96
C THR A 39 -18.30 -4.40 4.94
N TYR A 40 -17.47 -3.56 5.57
CA TYR A 40 -16.59 -4.04 6.62
C TYR A 40 -17.44 -4.37 7.85
N GLN A 41 -17.37 -5.62 8.29
CA GLN A 41 -17.57 -5.95 9.70
C GLN A 41 -16.76 -4.96 10.54
N THR A 42 -17.37 -4.24 11.47
CA THR A 42 -16.64 -3.29 12.33
C THR A 42 -16.12 -3.95 13.60
N LEU A 43 -16.73 -5.06 14.04
CA LEU A 43 -16.40 -5.75 15.28
C LEU A 43 -16.08 -7.22 15.04
N CYS A 44 -14.97 -7.68 15.60
CA CYS A 44 -14.54 -9.07 15.55
C CYS A 44 -15.62 -9.99 16.17
N PRO A 45 -16.01 -11.08 15.50
CA PRO A 45 -17.11 -11.94 15.98
C PRO A 45 -16.65 -12.86 17.13
N VAL A 46 -15.35 -13.04 17.31
CA VAL A 46 -14.79 -13.84 18.41
C VAL A 46 -14.71 -13.00 19.68
N SER A 47 -14.11 -11.81 19.60
CA SER A 47 -13.76 -10.97 20.76
C SER A 47 -14.64 -9.73 20.98
N GLY A 48 -15.45 -9.33 19.99
CA GLY A 48 -16.23 -8.09 20.02
C GLY A 48 -15.43 -6.79 19.88
N LYS A 49 -14.10 -6.87 19.68
CA LYS A 49 -13.23 -5.70 19.52
C LYS A 49 -13.24 -5.18 18.07
N PRO A 50 -12.83 -3.91 17.82
CA PRO A 50 -12.65 -3.40 16.47
C PRO A 50 -11.77 -4.32 15.62
N ILE A 51 -12.17 -4.57 14.37
CA ILE A 51 -11.43 -5.44 13.45
C ILE A 51 -10.09 -4.83 12.99
N ASP A 52 -9.18 -5.71 12.56
CA ASP A 52 -8.07 -5.36 11.69
C ASP A 52 -8.41 -5.85 10.26
N PRO A 53 -8.53 -4.95 9.26
CA PRO A 53 -8.92 -5.34 7.91
C PRO A 53 -7.88 -6.22 7.20
N THR A 54 -6.68 -6.38 7.77
CA THR A 54 -5.64 -7.28 7.26
C THR A 54 -5.79 -8.72 7.76
N VAL A 55 -6.60 -8.95 8.79
CA VAL A 55 -6.83 -10.28 9.36
C VAL A 55 -8.23 -10.75 8.98
N SER A 56 -8.30 -11.70 8.06
CA SER A 56 -9.57 -12.26 7.58
C SER A 56 -9.53 -13.77 7.41
N PHE A 57 -10.72 -14.35 7.34
CA PHE A 57 -10.97 -15.75 7.00
C PHE A 57 -11.96 -15.79 5.85
N GLU A 58 -11.61 -16.48 4.77
CA GLU A 58 -12.46 -16.63 3.59
C GLU A 58 -13.29 -17.92 3.71
N LEU A 59 -14.61 -17.77 3.69
CA LEU A 59 -15.57 -18.88 3.66
C LEU A 59 -15.66 -19.46 2.25
N ALA A 60 -16.15 -20.70 2.15
CA ALA A 60 -16.25 -21.43 0.88
C ALA A 60 -17.13 -20.72 -0.18
N ALA A 61 -18.07 -19.88 0.24
CA ALA A 61 -18.89 -19.03 -0.63
C ALA A 61 -18.17 -17.75 -1.14
N GLY A 62 -16.86 -17.60 -0.87
CA GLY A 62 -16.06 -16.41 -1.22
C GLY A 62 -16.27 -15.22 -0.29
N GLN A 63 -17.03 -15.39 0.79
CA GLN A 63 -17.30 -14.33 1.77
C GLN A 63 -16.17 -14.24 2.80
N ARG A 64 -15.76 -13.03 3.18
CA ARG A 64 -14.68 -12.81 4.16
C ARG A 64 -15.20 -12.32 5.51
N VAL A 65 -14.76 -12.98 6.58
CA VAL A 65 -14.98 -12.56 7.97
C VAL A 65 -13.69 -11.93 8.49
N TYR A 66 -13.76 -10.80 9.17
CA TYR A 66 -12.60 -10.03 9.63
C TYR A 66 -12.42 -10.13 11.15
N PHE A 67 -11.17 -10.06 11.62
CA PHE A 67 -10.84 -10.27 13.02
C PHE A 67 -9.93 -9.17 13.54
N CYS A 68 -9.97 -8.94 14.86
CA CYS A 68 -9.05 -7.98 15.49
C CYS A 68 -7.60 -8.50 15.57
N CYS A 69 -7.38 -9.81 15.42
CA CYS A 69 -6.05 -10.43 15.49
C CYS A 69 -6.04 -11.87 14.95
N GLY A 70 -4.84 -12.37 14.64
CA GLY A 70 -4.64 -13.74 14.12
C GLY A 70 -5.14 -14.85 15.04
N ASN A 71 -5.09 -14.66 16.37
CA ASN A 71 -5.63 -15.65 17.31
C ASN A 71 -7.15 -15.79 17.19
N CYS A 72 -7.87 -14.69 16.99
CA CYS A 72 -9.32 -14.72 16.77
C CYS A 72 -9.65 -15.41 15.43
N CYS A 73 -8.86 -15.14 14.38
CA CYS A 73 -9.00 -15.86 13.11
C CYS A 73 -8.75 -17.37 13.28
N ALA A 74 -7.70 -17.75 14.02
CA ALA A 74 -7.39 -19.15 14.29
C ALA A 74 -8.43 -19.85 15.18
N GLU A 75 -9.04 -19.14 16.12
CA GLU A 75 -10.14 -19.66 16.95
C GLU A 75 -11.42 -19.85 16.13
N PHE A 76 -11.71 -18.90 15.25
CA PHE A 76 -12.83 -18.97 14.33
C PHE A 76 -12.68 -20.11 13.31
N ALA A 77 -11.47 -20.31 12.77
CA ALA A 77 -11.18 -21.36 11.79
C ALA A 77 -11.42 -22.79 12.33
N LYS A 78 -11.38 -22.98 13.66
CA LYS A 78 -11.65 -24.28 14.29
C LYS A 78 -13.12 -24.66 14.26
N ASP A 79 -14.00 -23.66 14.35
CA ASP A 79 -15.44 -23.85 14.35
C ASP A 79 -16.14 -22.55 13.89
N PRO A 80 -16.23 -22.31 12.57
CA PRO A 80 -16.87 -21.11 12.03
C PRO A 80 -18.36 -21.05 12.36
N ALA A 81 -19.03 -22.20 12.44
CA ALA A 81 -20.46 -22.32 12.71
C ALA A 81 -20.83 -21.80 14.10
N LYS A 82 -19.96 -22.02 15.11
CA LYS A 82 -20.11 -21.47 16.47
C LYS A 82 -20.22 -19.95 16.52
N TYR A 83 -19.65 -19.24 15.55
CA TYR A 83 -19.66 -17.77 15.52
C TYR A 83 -20.69 -17.20 14.54
N ALA A 84 -21.45 -18.05 13.86
CA ALA A 84 -22.42 -17.63 12.84
C ALA A 84 -23.44 -16.62 13.38
N ASP A 85 -23.98 -16.86 14.59
CA ASP A 85 -25.00 -15.99 15.18
C ASP A 85 -24.42 -14.61 15.54
N LYS A 86 -23.18 -14.54 16.03
CA LYS A 86 -22.50 -13.27 16.34
C LYS A 86 -22.19 -12.45 15.09
N VAL A 87 -21.98 -13.13 13.96
CA VAL A 87 -21.78 -12.46 12.68
C VAL A 87 -23.12 -11.99 12.10
N LYS A 88 -24.19 -12.79 12.26
CA LYS A 88 -25.56 -12.43 11.86
C LYS A 88 -26.13 -11.27 12.68
N GLU A 89 -25.83 -11.21 13.98
CA GLU A 89 -26.26 -10.14 14.88
C GLU A 89 -25.70 -8.76 14.47
N GLN A 90 -24.55 -8.75 13.77
CA GLN A 90 -23.99 -7.54 13.18
C GLN A 90 -24.67 -7.14 11.86
N GLY A 91 -25.76 -7.81 11.47
CA GLY A 91 -26.55 -7.50 10.27
C GLY A 91 -26.06 -8.15 8.98
N TYR A 92 -25.11 -9.11 9.07
CA TYR A 92 -24.47 -9.72 7.90
C TYR A 92 -24.89 -11.17 7.69
N LYS A 93 -25.32 -11.48 6.46
CA LYS A 93 -25.73 -12.85 6.07
C LYS A 93 -24.52 -13.57 5.47
N PHE A 94 -23.91 -14.44 6.25
CA PHE A 94 -22.86 -15.36 5.79
C PHE A 94 -23.42 -16.77 5.63
N ASP A 95 -23.06 -17.42 4.53
CA ASP A 95 -23.37 -18.82 4.26
C ASP A 95 -22.26 -19.71 4.81
N PHE A 96 -22.55 -20.36 5.93
CA PHE A 96 -21.61 -21.21 6.67
C PHE A 96 -21.74 -22.71 6.32
N GLU A 97 -22.67 -23.10 5.44
CA GLU A 97 -23.06 -24.51 5.24
C GLU A 97 -22.26 -25.28 4.17
N ALA A 98 -21.23 -24.68 3.56
CA ALA A 98 -20.36 -25.38 2.60
C ALA A 98 -18.99 -25.74 3.21
N LYS A 99 -18.71 -27.04 3.28
CA LYS A 99 -17.51 -27.66 3.90
C LYS A 99 -16.21 -26.95 3.51
N THR A 100 -15.51 -26.55 4.57
CA THR A 100 -14.22 -25.87 4.65
C THR A 100 -13.09 -26.61 3.94
N LYS A 101 -12.37 -25.92 3.03
CA LYS A 101 -10.96 -26.22 2.74
C LYS A 101 -10.11 -25.36 3.66
N ALA A 102 -9.78 -25.90 4.83
CA ALA A 102 -8.88 -25.25 5.77
C ALA A 102 -7.45 -25.21 5.19
N ALA A 103 -6.90 -24.02 4.98
CA ALA A 103 -5.46 -23.84 4.87
C ALA A 103 -4.92 -23.56 6.27
N LYS A 104 -4.24 -24.53 6.87
CA LYS A 104 -3.51 -24.40 8.14
C LYS A 104 -2.02 -24.34 7.83
N ALA A 105 -1.30 -23.51 8.58
CA ALA A 105 0.16 -23.34 8.55
C ALA A 105 0.93 -24.65 8.85
N GLU A 106 1.89 -25.04 7.99
CA GLU A 106 3.36 -25.20 8.25
C GLU A 106 4.12 -25.75 6.99
N GLU A 107 5.46 -25.63 7.00
CA GLU A 107 6.51 -25.69 5.94
C GLU A 107 6.64 -26.96 5.03
N PRO A 108 7.43 -26.89 3.93
CA PRO A 108 8.47 -27.92 3.71
C PRO A 108 9.86 -27.40 3.27
N LYS A 109 10.91 -28.11 3.75
CA LYS A 109 12.33 -28.09 3.34
C LYS A 109 12.60 -28.94 2.09
N SER A 110 13.61 -28.51 1.30
CA SER A 110 14.55 -29.23 0.39
C SER A 110 13.98 -30.15 -0.69
N GLU A 111 14.42 -30.23 -1.95
CA GLU A 111 15.45 -29.69 -2.87
C GLU A 111 14.99 -30.29 -4.24
N GLU A 112 15.17 -29.77 -5.45
CA GLU A 112 16.08 -28.77 -5.99
C GLU A 112 15.47 -28.15 -7.26
N LYS A 113 15.73 -26.85 -7.40
CA LYS A 113 15.66 -25.94 -8.55
C LYS A 113 16.65 -26.42 -9.66
N PRO A 114 16.79 -25.80 -10.86
CA PRO A 114 17.15 -24.38 -11.06
C PRO A 114 16.32 -23.71 -12.19
N ALA A 115 16.23 -22.40 -12.41
CA ALA A 115 16.73 -21.14 -11.83
C ALA A 115 15.96 -20.01 -12.59
N GLU A 116 15.83 -18.73 -12.22
CA GLU A 116 16.62 -17.79 -11.43
C GLU A 116 15.73 -16.56 -11.16
N GLN A 117 15.28 -16.30 -9.92
CA GLN A 117 15.80 -15.30 -8.95
C GLN A 117 15.71 -13.82 -9.37
N ALA A 118 14.89 -13.05 -8.65
CA ALA A 118 15.35 -11.81 -8.04
C ALA A 118 15.44 -12.08 -6.53
N LYS A 119 16.68 -12.11 -6.07
CA LYS A 119 17.16 -12.55 -4.77
C LYS A 119 16.81 -11.46 -3.74
N ALA A 120 16.29 -11.86 -2.58
CA ALA A 120 16.59 -11.14 -1.35
C ALA A 120 18.08 -11.35 -1.10
N GLU A 121 18.90 -10.41 -1.55
CA GLU A 121 20.29 -10.28 -1.17
C GLU A 121 20.37 -9.31 0.00
N SER A 122 20.76 -9.87 1.14
CA SER A 122 21.63 -9.29 2.17
C SER A 122 21.27 -7.93 2.77
N GLU A 123 21.77 -7.72 3.97
CA GLU A 123 22.07 -6.39 4.52
C GLU A 123 23.12 -5.65 3.66
N GLU A 124 22.91 -5.54 2.35
CA GLU A 124 23.68 -4.67 1.49
C GLU A 124 23.01 -3.30 1.56
N SER A 125 23.66 -2.40 2.29
CA SER A 125 23.30 -0.98 2.28
C SER A 125 23.28 -0.51 0.84
N VAL A 126 22.08 -0.33 0.27
CA VAL A 126 21.90 0.24 -1.06
C VAL A 126 22.68 1.56 -1.10
N GLU A 127 23.78 1.59 -1.85
CA GLU A 127 24.65 2.76 -1.88
C GLU A 127 23.91 3.91 -2.56
N LEU A 128 23.54 4.90 -1.76
CA LEU A 128 22.87 6.08 -2.28
C LEU A 128 23.83 6.89 -3.17
N PRO A 129 23.30 7.50 -4.24
CA PRO A 129 24.11 8.36 -5.09
C PRO A 129 24.55 9.62 -4.35
N ASN A 130 25.44 10.37 -4.99
CA ASN A 130 25.93 11.62 -4.45
C ASN A 130 24.93 12.76 -4.73
N CYS A 131 25.03 13.83 -3.94
CA CYS A 131 24.25 15.03 -4.10
C CYS A 131 24.62 15.77 -5.39
N VAL A 132 23.62 16.31 -6.10
CA VAL A 132 23.83 17.06 -7.35
C VAL A 132 24.66 18.33 -7.19
N VAL A 133 24.72 18.89 -5.97
CA VAL A 133 25.45 20.15 -5.70
C VAL A 133 26.89 19.89 -5.21
N ASN A 134 27.16 18.71 -4.66
CA ASN A 134 28.50 18.33 -4.21
C ASN A 134 28.70 16.81 -4.31
N SER A 135 29.70 16.41 -5.08
CA SER A 135 30.05 15.00 -5.32
C SER A 135 30.51 14.24 -4.08
N GLY A 136 30.83 14.90 -2.96
CA GLY A 136 31.28 14.23 -1.73
C GLY A 136 30.17 13.81 -0.75
N GLY A 137 28.98 14.39 -0.85
CA GLY A 137 27.87 14.13 0.09
C GLY A 137 26.88 13.10 -0.45
N LYS A 138 26.57 12.07 0.32
CA LYS A 138 25.47 11.14 0.01
C LYS A 138 24.12 11.84 0.11
N ILE A 139 23.18 11.49 -0.76
CA ILE A 139 21.83 12.08 -0.71
C ILE A 139 21.07 11.68 0.55
N ASN A 140 20.13 12.53 0.93
CA ASN A 140 19.11 12.26 1.92
C ASN A 140 17.75 12.24 1.20
N LEU A 141 17.03 11.13 1.30
CA LEU A 141 15.75 10.91 0.62
C LEU A 141 14.62 11.81 1.15
N ALA A 142 14.80 12.42 2.33
CA ALA A 142 13.89 13.44 2.86
C ALA A 142 14.17 14.85 2.30
N LYS A 143 15.26 15.05 1.55
CA LYS A 143 15.71 16.36 1.06
C LYS A 143 15.65 16.36 -0.46
N PHE A 144 14.52 16.75 -1.00
CA PHE A 144 14.32 16.76 -2.45
C PHE A 144 13.48 17.95 -2.95
N VAL A 145 13.49 18.10 -4.26
CA VAL A 145 12.53 18.87 -5.06
C VAL A 145 11.95 17.97 -6.13
N LEU A 146 10.66 18.13 -6.43
CA LEU A 146 10.03 17.45 -7.55
C LEU A 146 10.21 18.30 -8.81
N THR A 147 10.73 17.68 -9.87
CA THR A 147 10.81 18.25 -11.21
C THR A 147 9.96 17.41 -12.17
N ASP A 148 9.73 17.91 -13.38
CA ASP A 148 8.99 17.17 -14.42
C ASP A 148 9.65 15.82 -14.75
N GLU A 149 10.99 15.74 -14.65
CA GLU A 149 11.75 14.51 -14.91
C GLU A 149 11.86 13.58 -13.69
N GLY A 150 11.33 14.00 -12.53
CA GLY A 150 11.37 13.26 -11.28
C GLY A 150 12.01 14.01 -10.10
N PRO A 151 12.19 13.33 -8.95
CA PRO A 151 12.77 13.93 -7.75
C PRO A 151 14.28 14.12 -7.85
N VAL A 152 14.74 15.33 -7.54
CA VAL A 152 16.17 15.64 -7.35
C VAL A 152 16.47 15.67 -5.85
N TYR A 153 17.42 14.85 -5.41
CA TYR A 153 17.78 14.67 -4.00
C TYR A 153 19.08 15.38 -3.63
N PHE A 154 19.13 15.82 -2.37
CA PHE A 154 20.22 16.61 -1.79
C PHE A 154 20.74 15.98 -0.51
N CYS A 155 21.99 16.24 -0.15
CA CYS A 155 22.51 15.83 1.15
C CYS A 155 22.00 16.71 2.30
N CYS A 156 21.62 17.97 2.02
CA CYS A 156 21.15 18.93 3.03
C CYS A 156 20.35 20.07 2.41
N ASP A 157 19.64 20.84 3.26
CA ASP A 157 18.84 22.00 2.85
C ASP A 157 19.67 23.09 2.17
N GLY A 158 20.95 23.24 2.56
CA GLY A 158 21.86 24.19 1.92
C GLY A 158 22.18 23.83 0.47
N CYS A 159 22.22 22.54 0.14
CA CYS A 159 22.37 22.10 -1.25
C CYS A 159 21.06 22.27 -2.03
N LYS A 160 19.91 21.95 -1.42
CA LYS A 160 18.60 22.22 -2.01
C LYS A 160 18.46 23.70 -2.41
N ALA A 161 18.76 24.62 -1.50
CA ALA A 161 18.68 26.06 -1.76
C ALA A 161 19.62 26.54 -2.88
N LYS A 162 20.83 25.98 -2.97
CA LYS A 162 21.77 26.27 -4.08
C LYS A 162 21.25 25.77 -5.43
N TYR A 163 20.64 24.60 -5.45
CA TYR A 163 20.03 24.06 -6.66
C TYR A 163 18.83 24.91 -7.11
N GLU A 164 17.91 25.26 -6.21
CA GLU A 164 16.74 26.07 -6.52
C GLU A 164 17.10 27.47 -7.07
N ALA A 165 18.23 28.03 -6.62
CA ALA A 165 18.73 29.31 -7.14
C ALA A 165 19.24 29.21 -8.58
N GLU A 166 19.89 28.11 -8.95
CA GLU A 166 20.59 27.97 -10.24
C GLU A 166 20.48 26.53 -10.81
N PRO A 167 19.28 26.00 -11.08
CA PRO A 167 19.08 24.57 -11.38
C PRO A 167 19.80 24.15 -12.66
N GLY A 168 19.88 25.05 -13.65
CA GLY A 168 20.56 24.81 -14.92
C GLY A 168 22.07 24.52 -14.79
N LYS A 169 22.72 24.93 -13.69
CA LYS A 169 24.14 24.60 -13.44
C LYS A 169 24.38 23.14 -13.11
N PHE A 170 23.33 22.43 -12.68
CA PHE A 170 23.45 21.06 -12.17
C PHE A 170 22.85 20.03 -13.13
N ALA A 171 22.51 20.40 -14.36
CA ALA A 171 21.82 19.52 -15.32
C ALA A 171 22.51 18.16 -15.51
N ASP A 172 23.84 18.14 -15.73
CA ASP A 172 24.59 16.89 -15.90
C ASP A 172 24.59 16.02 -14.63
N SER A 173 24.66 16.67 -13.47
CA SER A 173 24.63 15.97 -12.17
C SER A 173 23.24 15.44 -11.84
N VAL A 174 22.19 16.14 -12.25
CA VAL A 174 20.79 15.69 -12.15
C VAL A 174 20.56 14.48 -13.04
N ALA A 175 20.99 14.54 -14.30
CA ALA A 175 20.84 13.42 -15.24
C ALA A 175 21.54 12.14 -14.72
N GLU A 176 22.76 12.26 -14.20
CA GLU A 176 23.46 11.12 -13.61
C GLU A 176 22.78 10.63 -12.33
N GLN A 177 22.29 11.54 -11.46
CA GLN A 177 21.56 11.13 -10.27
C GLN A 177 20.27 10.39 -10.63
N HIS A 178 19.47 10.89 -11.58
CA HIS A 178 18.24 10.22 -12.03
C HIS A 178 18.52 8.81 -12.55
N LYS A 179 19.60 8.62 -13.31
CA LYS A 179 20.04 7.30 -13.79
C LYS A 179 20.37 6.35 -12.63
N LEU A 180 21.09 6.82 -11.61
CA LEU A 180 21.43 6.01 -10.45
C LEU A 180 20.20 5.71 -9.58
N ILE A 181 19.31 6.69 -9.38
CA ILE A 181 18.06 6.52 -8.64
C ILE A 181 17.11 5.52 -9.33
N ALA A 182 17.04 5.54 -10.67
CA ALA A 182 16.20 4.62 -11.43
C ALA A 182 16.59 3.14 -11.23
N ALA A 183 17.86 2.88 -10.90
CA ALA A 183 18.37 1.53 -10.60
C ALA A 183 18.13 1.08 -9.15
N LEU A 184 17.72 1.98 -8.25
CA LEU A 184 17.51 1.63 -6.85
C LEU A 184 16.22 0.82 -6.65
N PRO A 185 16.19 -0.10 -5.67
CA PRO A 185 14.96 -0.78 -5.27
C PRO A 185 13.88 0.23 -4.87
N LYS A 186 12.69 0.08 -5.44
CA LYS A 186 11.56 0.97 -5.19
C LYS A 186 10.26 0.18 -5.00
N SER A 187 9.35 0.74 -4.22
CA SER A 187 8.03 0.17 -3.94
C SER A 187 6.95 1.12 -4.41
N GLN A 188 5.96 0.60 -5.15
CA GLN A 188 4.84 1.42 -5.58
C GLN A 188 3.91 1.72 -4.40
N VAL A 189 3.61 3.00 -4.19
CA VAL A 189 2.84 3.47 -3.04
C VAL A 189 1.45 4.00 -3.41
N CYS A 190 1.26 4.40 -4.66
CA CYS A 190 -0.06 4.84 -5.11
C CYS A 190 -0.28 4.54 -6.59
N CYS A 191 -1.53 4.66 -7.01
CA CYS A 191 -1.93 4.57 -8.40
C CYS A 191 -1.41 5.83 -9.13
N PRO A 192 -0.64 5.69 -10.22
CA PRO A 192 -0.08 6.85 -10.92
C PRO A 192 -1.15 7.75 -11.56
N LEU A 193 -2.36 7.23 -11.79
CA LEU A 193 -3.43 8.03 -12.40
C LEU A 193 -4.25 8.80 -11.37
N SER A 194 -4.49 8.21 -10.19
CA SER A 194 -5.46 8.73 -9.23
C SER A 194 -4.85 9.14 -7.89
N GLY A 195 -3.60 8.75 -7.61
CA GLY A 195 -2.95 8.91 -6.31
C GLY A 195 -3.53 8.00 -5.22
N LYS A 196 -4.50 7.14 -5.54
CA LYS A 196 -5.15 6.25 -4.58
C LYS A 196 -4.33 4.99 -4.29
N PRO A 197 -4.57 4.31 -3.16
CA PRO A 197 -4.15 2.94 -2.90
C PRO A 197 -4.22 2.01 -4.12
N CYS A 198 -3.17 1.25 -4.39
CA CYS A 198 -3.18 0.24 -5.45
C CYS A 198 -3.92 -1.02 -5.01
N ASP A 199 -4.52 -1.70 -5.98
CA ASP A 199 -5.04 -3.06 -5.84
C ASP A 199 -4.18 -4.00 -6.68
N THR A 200 -3.73 -5.10 -6.06
CA THR A 200 -2.89 -6.12 -6.69
C THR A 200 -3.54 -6.83 -7.88
N GLN A 201 -4.86 -6.71 -8.06
CA GLN A 201 -5.60 -7.29 -9.18
C GLN A 201 -5.42 -6.50 -10.49
N PHE A 202 -5.17 -5.18 -10.41
CA PHE A 202 -5.09 -4.34 -11.59
C PHE A 202 -3.65 -3.94 -11.83
N THR A 203 -2.99 -4.62 -12.76
CA THR A 203 -1.58 -4.38 -13.05
C THR A 203 -1.30 -4.42 -14.55
N ALA A 204 -0.33 -3.63 -15.00
CA ALA A 204 0.19 -3.64 -16.36
C ALA A 204 1.73 -3.67 -16.31
N GLU A 205 2.36 -4.22 -17.34
CA GLU A 205 3.81 -4.14 -17.51
C GLU A 205 4.17 -2.89 -18.32
N TYR A 206 5.17 -2.15 -17.85
CA TYR A 206 5.71 -0.98 -18.53
C TYR A 206 7.18 -0.81 -18.19
N ASP A 207 8.02 -0.68 -19.21
CA ASP A 207 9.48 -0.53 -19.07
C ASP A 207 10.13 -1.61 -18.18
N GLY A 208 9.69 -2.86 -18.35
CA GLY A 208 10.15 -4.00 -17.55
C GLY A 208 9.68 -3.99 -16.08
N GLN A 209 8.83 -3.03 -15.69
CA GLN A 209 8.28 -2.90 -14.34
C GLN A 209 6.79 -3.21 -14.32
N LYS A 210 6.35 -3.92 -13.27
CA LYS A 210 4.94 -4.17 -13.01
C LYS A 210 4.34 -2.97 -12.29
N VAL A 211 3.44 -2.24 -12.97
CA VAL A 211 2.72 -1.09 -12.45
C VAL A 211 1.35 -1.55 -11.97
N ALA A 212 1.02 -1.26 -10.71
CA ALA A 212 -0.28 -1.51 -10.10
C ALA A 212 -1.20 -0.28 -10.17
N PHE A 213 -2.50 -0.53 -10.12
CA PHE A 213 -3.52 0.51 -10.23
C PHE A 213 -4.61 0.31 -9.19
N CYS A 214 -5.30 1.39 -8.84
CA CYS A 214 -6.43 1.30 -7.90
C CYS A 214 -7.68 0.64 -8.50
N CYS A 215 -7.78 0.56 -9.83
CA CYS A 215 -8.93 -0.03 -10.53
C CYS A 215 -8.62 -0.36 -11.99
N GLY A 216 -9.48 -1.17 -12.62
CA GLY A 216 -9.37 -1.53 -14.03
C GLY A 216 -9.41 -0.34 -15.00
N ASN A 217 -10.13 0.73 -14.67
CA ASN A 217 -10.17 1.94 -15.51
C ASN A 217 -8.82 2.66 -15.55
N CYS A 218 -8.12 2.73 -14.41
CA CYS A 218 -6.79 3.34 -14.36
C CYS A 218 -5.78 2.47 -15.13
N CYS A 219 -5.85 1.15 -14.95
CA CYS A 219 -5.03 0.21 -15.72
C CYS A 219 -5.26 0.39 -17.23
N ALA A 220 -6.52 0.39 -17.67
CA ALA A 220 -6.86 0.52 -19.09
C ALA A 220 -6.46 1.89 -19.67
N ALA A 221 -6.59 2.97 -18.91
CA ALA A 221 -6.17 4.31 -19.34
C ALA A 221 -4.64 4.39 -19.48
N PHE A 222 -3.90 3.85 -18.51
CA PHE A 222 -2.44 3.77 -18.57
C PHE A 222 -1.97 2.92 -19.76
N SER A 223 -2.56 1.74 -19.97
CA SER A 223 -2.15 0.86 -21.08
C SER A 223 -2.39 1.46 -22.48
N LYS A 224 -3.26 2.46 -22.61
CA LYS A 224 -3.50 3.15 -23.89
C LYS A 224 -2.45 4.21 -24.21
N ASP A 225 -1.98 4.91 -23.19
CA ASP A 225 -1.03 6.01 -23.33
C ASP A 225 -0.17 6.14 -22.05
N PRO A 226 0.81 5.24 -21.86
CA PRO A 226 1.61 5.24 -20.64
C PRO A 226 2.56 6.45 -20.59
N ALA A 227 2.97 6.98 -21.75
CA ALA A 227 3.82 8.16 -21.85
C ALA A 227 3.15 9.40 -21.24
N ALA A 228 1.83 9.55 -21.40
CA ALA A 228 1.07 10.64 -20.77
C ALA A 228 1.03 10.59 -19.23
N TYR A 229 1.50 9.50 -18.62
CA TYR A 229 1.53 9.32 -17.17
C TYR A 229 2.94 9.09 -16.62
N ALA A 230 4.00 9.28 -17.41
CA ALA A 230 5.38 9.03 -17.00
C ALA A 230 5.78 9.77 -15.71
N ASP A 231 5.47 11.06 -15.61
CA ASP A 231 5.84 11.90 -14.45
C ASP A 231 5.08 11.46 -13.19
N LYS A 232 3.80 11.12 -13.35
CA LYS A 232 2.97 10.62 -12.25
C LYS A 232 3.37 9.20 -11.84
N LEU A 233 3.86 8.41 -12.79
CA LEU A 233 4.43 7.09 -12.54
C LEU A 233 5.70 7.21 -11.73
N ALA A 234 6.62 8.12 -12.08
CA ALA A 234 7.83 8.37 -11.29
C ALA A 234 7.49 8.74 -9.84
N SER A 235 6.46 9.58 -9.63
CA SER A 235 5.98 10.00 -8.32
C SER A 235 5.17 8.94 -7.56
N ALA A 236 4.79 7.84 -8.21
CA ALA A 236 3.98 6.77 -7.60
C ALA A 236 4.81 5.75 -6.83
N PHE A 237 6.15 5.86 -6.84
CA PHE A 237 7.06 4.99 -6.14
C PHE A 237 7.78 5.72 -5.01
N THR A 238 8.15 4.95 -4.00
CA THR A 238 9.11 5.36 -2.98
C THR A 238 10.35 4.48 -3.02
N LEU A 239 11.49 5.06 -2.67
CA LEU A 239 12.74 4.34 -2.43
C LEU A 239 12.76 3.64 -1.07
N GLN A 240 11.78 3.92 -0.21
CA GLN A 240 11.60 3.22 1.04
C GLN A 240 10.95 1.85 0.81
N THR A 241 11.72 0.77 0.80
CA THR A 241 11.19 -0.58 0.57
C THR A 241 10.82 -1.32 1.86
N VAL A 242 11.34 -0.88 3.00
CA VAL A 242 11.16 -1.54 4.30
C VAL A 242 10.64 -0.58 5.38
N CYS A 243 9.97 -1.14 6.38
CA CYS A 243 9.42 -0.41 7.50
C CYS A 243 10.53 -0.05 8.50
N PRO A 244 10.68 1.21 8.93
CA PRO A 244 11.74 1.62 9.85
C PRO A 244 11.56 1.04 11.25
N VAL A 245 10.35 0.61 11.60
CA VAL A 245 10.04 0.06 12.93
C VAL A 245 10.33 -1.44 13.01
N SER A 246 9.99 -2.19 11.97
CA SER A 246 10.03 -3.67 12.00
C SER A 246 10.97 -4.31 10.99
N GLY A 247 11.49 -3.56 10.02
CA GLY A 247 12.28 -4.08 8.89
C GLY A 247 11.48 -4.85 7.84
N LYS A 248 10.17 -5.04 8.02
CA LYS A 248 9.30 -5.75 7.07
C LYS A 248 8.98 -4.89 5.84
N PRO A 249 8.61 -5.48 4.69
CA PRO A 249 8.16 -4.73 3.52
C PRO A 249 7.07 -3.71 3.85
N ILE A 250 7.14 -2.54 3.22
CA ILE A 250 6.15 -1.48 3.46
C ILE A 250 4.77 -1.85 2.91
N ASN A 251 3.74 -1.29 3.54
CA ASN A 251 2.38 -1.30 3.05
C ASN A 251 1.97 0.14 2.74
N PRO A 252 1.65 0.48 1.48
CA PRO A 252 1.27 1.85 1.12
C PRO A 252 0.04 2.41 1.86
N GLN A 253 -0.77 1.56 2.48
CA GLN A 253 -1.91 1.99 3.30
C GLN A 253 -1.53 2.52 4.68
N ALA A 254 -0.30 2.25 5.12
CA ALA A 254 0.22 2.73 6.38
C ALA A 254 1.34 3.73 6.10
N SER A 255 0.99 5.01 6.01
CA SER A 255 1.95 6.09 5.82
C SER A 255 1.71 7.26 6.79
N LEU A 256 2.73 8.09 6.95
CA LEU A 256 2.73 9.32 7.73
C LEU A 256 3.55 10.38 7.00
N GLU A 257 2.99 11.58 6.85
CA GLU A 257 3.78 12.74 6.45
C GLU A 257 4.58 13.25 7.65
N VAL A 258 5.91 13.31 7.51
CA VAL A 258 6.82 13.69 8.61
C VAL A 258 7.43 15.08 8.43
N SER A 259 7.40 15.60 7.22
CA SER A 259 7.75 16.99 6.87
C SER A 259 7.14 17.32 5.51
N ASP A 260 7.17 18.59 5.10
CA ASP A 260 6.56 19.04 3.84
C ASP A 260 6.92 18.15 2.65
N GLY A 261 5.94 17.37 2.19
CA GLY A 261 6.06 16.45 1.04
C GLY A 261 6.81 15.13 1.32
N VAL A 262 7.32 14.89 2.52
CA VAL A 262 8.05 13.65 2.86
C VAL A 262 7.12 12.66 3.54
N GLN A 263 6.84 11.56 2.84
CA GLN A 263 6.03 10.45 3.33
C GLN A 263 6.92 9.30 3.81
N LEU A 264 6.71 8.87 5.06
CA LEU A 264 7.22 7.59 5.56
C LEU A 264 6.14 6.52 5.47
N TYR A 265 6.55 5.33 5.08
CA TYR A 265 5.70 4.16 4.94
C TYR A 265 6.04 3.10 5.99
N PHE A 266 5.04 2.33 6.38
CA PHE A 266 5.13 1.31 7.42
C PHE A 266 4.52 0.02 6.92
N CYS A 267 4.91 -1.12 7.49
CA CYS A 267 4.29 -2.39 7.12
C CYS A 267 2.84 -2.51 7.63
N CYS A 268 2.47 -1.75 8.67
CA CYS A 268 1.14 -1.74 9.27
C CYS A 268 0.89 -0.47 10.11
N GLN A 269 -0.38 -0.25 10.47
CA GLN A 269 -0.80 0.87 11.33
C GLN A 269 -0.17 0.81 12.73
N GLY A 270 0.08 -0.39 13.27
CA GLY A 270 0.77 -0.53 14.56
C GLY A 270 2.18 0.02 14.55
N CYS A 271 2.94 -0.21 13.46
CA CYS A 271 4.27 0.37 13.30
C CYS A 271 4.22 1.89 13.12
N LYS A 272 3.24 2.40 12.36
CA LYS A 272 3.00 3.85 12.26
C LYS A 272 2.78 4.46 13.65
N SER A 273 1.86 3.91 14.44
CA SER A 273 1.55 4.41 15.77
C SER A 273 2.71 4.28 16.77
N GLU A 274 3.57 3.27 16.62
CA GLU A 274 4.78 3.15 17.43
C GLU A 274 5.81 4.23 17.05
N TYR A 275 5.98 4.51 15.76
CA TYR A 275 6.84 5.59 15.29
C TYR A 275 6.37 6.96 15.77
N GLU A 276 5.06 7.26 15.68
CA GLU A 276 4.50 8.53 16.16
C GLU A 276 4.75 8.77 17.65
N LYS A 277 4.81 7.70 18.46
CA LYS A 277 5.11 7.80 19.90
C LYS A 277 6.60 7.99 20.18
N ASN A 278 7.46 7.36 19.37
CA ASN A 278 8.90 7.26 19.64
C ASN A 278 9.75 7.50 18.37
N PRO A 279 9.62 8.63 17.66
CA PRO A 279 10.27 8.81 16.35
C PRO A 279 11.81 8.79 16.46
N GLU A 280 12.34 9.38 17.53
CA GLU A 280 13.77 9.41 17.87
C GLU A 280 14.42 8.03 17.92
N LYS A 281 13.67 7.01 18.37
CA LYS A 281 14.14 5.62 18.48
C LYS A 281 14.47 5.00 17.11
N TYR A 282 13.90 5.55 16.03
CA TYR A 282 14.00 4.99 14.69
C TYR A 282 14.94 5.79 13.77
N LYS A 283 15.67 6.78 14.31
CA LYS A 283 16.61 7.61 13.54
C LYS A 283 17.68 6.80 12.83
N ASP A 284 18.33 5.85 13.51
CA ASP A 284 19.37 5.03 12.90
C ASP A 284 18.81 4.10 11.81
N SER A 285 17.60 3.56 12.03
CA SER A 285 16.91 2.72 11.06
C SER A 285 16.53 3.48 9.80
N LEU A 286 16.08 4.73 9.96
CA LEU A 286 15.79 5.65 8.86
C LEU A 286 17.07 6.09 8.14
N ALA A 287 18.12 6.41 8.88
CA ALA A 287 19.40 6.84 8.30
C ALA A 287 20.02 5.74 7.43
N LYS A 288 19.92 4.47 7.84
CA LYS A 288 20.34 3.32 7.04
C LYS A 288 19.54 3.15 5.74
N GLN A 289 18.30 3.64 5.72
CA GLN A 289 17.43 3.65 4.54
C GLN A 289 17.57 4.93 3.72
N GLY A 290 18.45 5.86 4.10
CA GLY A 290 18.68 7.12 3.40
C GLY A 290 17.84 8.30 3.88
N PHE A 291 17.08 8.14 4.96
CA PHE A 291 16.24 9.21 5.53
C PHE A 291 16.90 9.79 6.78
N GLN A 292 17.20 11.09 6.76
CA GLN A 292 17.69 11.79 7.95
C GLN A 292 16.83 13.03 8.18
N PHE A 293 16.34 13.19 9.40
CA PHE A 293 15.44 14.28 9.82
C PHE A 293 16.12 15.15 10.87
#